data_AF-A0A8J1VW31-F1
#
_entry.id   AF-A0A8J1VW31-F1
#
_cell.length_a   1.000
_cell.length_b   1.000
_cell.length_c   1.000
_cell.angle_alpha   90.00
_cell.angle_beta   90.00
_cell.angle_gamma   90.00
#
_symmetry.space_group_name_H-M   'P 1'
#
loop_
_entity.id
_entity.type
_entity.pdbx_description
1 polymer ?
#
loop_
_entity_poly.entity_id
_entity_poly.type
_entity_poly.pdbx_seq_one_letter_code
_entity_poly.pdbx_strand_id
1 'polypeptide(L)'
;MKGRVACEISTGDELLLTEMMFGGVFNPLSPEQCAALLSCFVFQEKSEAKVRLKEELASPLRILQETARRIAKVSTESGIALIEDEYVQTFRVEMMDAVLQWCKGAKFAEICKLTDVFEGSIIRCFRRLQELLRQMGQAAHAIGNTELEEKFTASLEMLDRPNTVVFNPSLYL
;
A
#
# COMPACT_ATOMS: atom_id res chain seq x y z
N MET A 1 -19.25 -12.51 2.29
CA MET A 1 -17.90 -12.57 2.91
C MET A 1 -17.03 -11.40 2.44
N LYS A 2 -16.80 -11.22 1.13
CA LYS A 2 -16.08 -10.06 0.57
C LYS A 2 -16.59 -8.69 1.05
N GLY A 3 -17.91 -8.49 1.14
CA GLY A 3 -18.47 -7.24 1.66
C GLY A 3 -18.14 -6.93 3.12
N ARG A 4 -17.90 -7.93 3.98
CA ARG A 4 -17.47 -7.68 5.37
C ARG A 4 -16.03 -7.17 5.43
N VAL A 5 -15.18 -7.68 4.56
CA VAL A 5 -13.78 -7.22 4.41
C VAL A 5 -13.73 -5.78 3.93
N ALA A 6 -14.51 -5.46 2.89
CA ALA A 6 -14.53 -4.11 2.35
C ALA A 6 -14.95 -3.08 3.42
N CYS A 7 -15.84 -3.44 4.35
CA CYS A 7 -16.23 -2.56 5.45
C CYS A 7 -15.11 -2.24 6.45
N GLU A 8 -14.07 -3.08 6.55
CA GLU A 8 -12.91 -2.82 7.43
C GLU A 8 -11.89 -1.88 6.77
N ILE A 9 -11.98 -1.68 5.46
CA ILE A 9 -11.05 -0.87 4.68
C ILE A 9 -11.71 0.48 4.39
N SER A 10 -11.19 1.53 5.02
CA SER A 10 -11.59 2.92 4.77
C SER A 10 -10.45 3.79 4.22
N THR A 11 -9.23 3.23 4.19
CA THR A 11 -8.03 3.88 3.67
C THR A 11 -7.66 3.25 2.32
N GLY A 12 -7.85 3.96 1.21
CA GLY A 12 -7.55 3.43 -0.13
C GLY A 12 -8.77 2.83 -0.82
N ASP A 13 -8.55 2.09 -1.91
CA ASP A 13 -9.62 1.47 -2.72
C ASP A 13 -10.00 0.10 -2.14
N GLU A 14 -11.11 0.06 -1.42
CA GLU A 14 -11.60 -1.12 -0.71
C GLU A 14 -11.95 -2.28 -1.64
N LEU A 15 -12.41 -1.99 -2.87
CA LEU A 15 -12.79 -3.01 -3.85
C LEU A 15 -11.55 -3.72 -4.39
N LEU A 16 -10.55 -2.96 -4.82
CA LEU A 16 -9.30 -3.52 -5.33
C LEU A 16 -8.53 -4.26 -4.24
N LEU A 17 -8.43 -3.70 -3.03
CA LEU A 17 -7.75 -4.36 -1.91
C LEU A 17 -8.43 -5.68 -1.53
N THR A 18 -9.76 -5.69 -1.49
CA THR A 18 -10.54 -6.92 -1.24
C THR A 18 -10.29 -7.95 -2.35
N GLU A 19 -10.35 -7.55 -3.63
CA GLU A 19 -10.09 -8.47 -4.75
C GLU A 19 -8.67 -9.04 -4.72
N MET A 20 -7.66 -8.22 -4.40
CA MET A 20 -6.28 -8.68 -4.28
C MET A 20 -6.07 -9.63 -3.10
N MET A 21 -6.71 -9.37 -1.95
CA MET A 21 -6.63 -10.24 -0.79
C MET A 21 -7.28 -11.61 -1.06
N PHE A 22 -8.48 -11.63 -1.64
CA PHE A 22 -9.15 -12.88 -2.02
C PHE A 22 -8.48 -13.58 -3.21
N GLY A 23 -7.79 -12.83 -4.08
CA GLY A 23 -6.95 -13.36 -5.15
C GLY A 23 -5.64 -13.97 -4.67
N GLY A 24 -5.33 -13.88 -3.37
CA GLY A 24 -4.12 -14.44 -2.78
C GLY A 24 -2.84 -13.68 -3.15
N VAL A 25 -2.97 -12.42 -3.60
CA VAL A 25 -1.82 -11.61 -4.08
C VAL A 25 -0.79 -11.40 -2.98
N PHE A 26 -1.22 -11.28 -1.73
CA PHE A 26 -0.35 -11.05 -0.57
C PHE A 26 0.25 -12.33 0.01
N ASN A 27 -0.21 -13.52 -0.39
CA ASN A 27 0.24 -14.79 0.16
C ASN A 27 1.73 -15.07 -0.12
N PRO A 28 2.27 -14.88 -1.34
CA PRO A 28 3.68 -15.12 -1.60
C PRO A 28 4.59 -13.95 -1.20
N LEU A 29 4.04 -12.81 -0.79
CA LEU A 29 4.81 -11.61 -0.48
C LEU A 29 5.40 -11.66 0.94
N SER A 30 6.58 -11.07 1.11
CA SER A 30 7.14 -10.75 2.41
C SER A 30 6.41 -9.56 3.05
N PRO A 31 6.52 -9.35 4.38
CA PRO A 31 5.94 -8.19 5.04
C PRO A 31 6.39 -6.85 4.43
N GLU A 32 7.68 -6.71 4.10
CA GLU A 32 8.23 -5.50 3.48
C GLU A 32 7.64 -5.27 2.08
N GLN A 33 7.41 -6.34 1.32
CA GLN A 33 6.77 -6.27 0.00
C GLN A 33 5.28 -5.92 0.11
N CYS A 34 4.58 -6.42 1.13
CA CYS A 34 3.20 -6.01 1.42
C CYS A 34 3.12 -4.51 1.71
N ALA A 35 3.97 -3.99 2.60
CA ALA A 35 4.03 -2.55 2.89
C ALA A 35 4.33 -1.74 1.63
N ALA A 36 5.32 -2.16 0.82
CA ALA A 36 5.68 -1.50 -0.42
C ALA A 36 4.51 -1.45 -1.42
N LEU A 37 3.81 -2.57 -1.64
CA LEU A 37 2.65 -2.62 -2.55
C LEU A 37 1.47 -1.78 -2.05
N LEU A 38 1.19 -1.83 -0.75
CA LEU A 38 0.10 -1.06 -0.14
C LEU A 38 0.37 0.45 -0.15
N SER A 39 1.62 0.89 -0.28
CA SER A 39 1.96 2.30 -0.45
C SER A 39 1.29 2.94 -1.67
N CYS A 40 1.02 2.15 -2.72
CA CYS A 40 0.34 2.61 -3.92
C CYS A 40 -1.09 3.11 -3.69
N PHE A 41 -1.73 2.68 -2.60
CA PHE A 41 -3.11 3.05 -2.27
C PHE A 41 -3.21 4.33 -1.45
N VAL A 42 -2.11 4.75 -0.82
CA VAL A 42 -2.10 5.88 0.12
C VAL A 42 -1.26 7.06 -0.34
N PHE A 43 -0.33 6.84 -1.28
CA PHE A 43 0.46 7.90 -1.86
C PHE A 43 -0.35 8.65 -2.93
N GLN A 44 -0.56 9.95 -2.72
CA GLN A 44 -1.41 10.78 -3.57
C GLN A 44 -0.67 12.02 -4.11
N GLU A 45 0.62 12.15 -3.85
CA GLU A 45 1.41 13.33 -4.22
C GLU A 45 2.12 13.14 -5.55
N LYS A 46 2.28 14.24 -6.30
CA LYS A 46 2.92 14.17 -7.62
C LYS A 46 4.41 13.97 -7.41
N SER A 47 5.01 13.14 -8.23
CA SER A 47 6.45 12.91 -8.29
C SER A 47 6.85 12.83 -9.75
N GLU A 48 8.03 13.36 -10.07
CA GLU A 48 8.62 13.25 -11.41
C GLU A 48 9.67 12.13 -11.45
N ALA A 49 9.84 11.40 -10.34
CA ALA A 49 10.81 10.33 -10.22
C ALA A 49 10.53 9.21 -11.24
N LYS A 50 11.57 8.86 -12.00
CA LYS A 50 11.54 7.67 -12.85
C LYS A 50 11.72 6.43 -11.99
N VAL A 51 10.62 5.78 -11.67
CA VAL A 51 10.63 4.56 -10.86
C VAL A 51 11.12 3.38 -11.70
N ARG A 52 12.22 2.76 -11.28
CA ARG A 52 12.69 1.47 -11.80
C ARG A 52 12.64 0.44 -10.68
N LEU A 53 11.51 -0.25 -10.61
CA LEU A 53 11.32 -1.30 -9.61
C LEU A 53 12.16 -2.53 -9.95
N LYS A 54 12.69 -3.17 -8.92
CA LYS A 54 13.27 -4.52 -9.03
C LYS A 54 12.17 -5.52 -9.33
N GLU A 55 12.53 -6.66 -9.92
CA GLU A 55 11.58 -7.73 -10.30
C GLU A 55 10.67 -8.15 -9.13
N GLU A 56 11.22 -8.16 -7.91
CA GLU A 56 10.49 -8.49 -6.68
C GLU A 56 9.29 -7.56 -6.39
N LEU A 57 9.32 -6.32 -6.87
CA LEU A 57 8.22 -5.36 -6.77
C LEU A 57 7.44 -5.20 -8.08
N ALA A 58 8.08 -5.47 -9.22
CA ALA A 58 7.43 -5.38 -10.53
C ALA A 58 6.32 -6.44 -10.70
N SER A 59 6.56 -7.66 -10.24
CA SER A 59 5.57 -8.75 -10.28
C SER A 59 4.28 -8.43 -9.52
N PRO A 60 4.31 -8.08 -8.21
CA PRO A 60 3.09 -7.71 -7.48
C PRO A 60 2.41 -6.45 -8.03
N LEU A 61 3.18 -5.46 -8.51
CA LEU A 61 2.62 -4.28 -9.15
C LEU A 61 1.84 -4.65 -10.42
N ARG A 62 2.36 -5.56 -11.24
CA ARG A 62 1.67 -6.02 -12.45
C ARG A 62 0.32 -6.64 -12.10
N ILE A 63 0.27 -7.48 -11.08
CA ILE A 63 -0.98 -8.12 -10.63
C ILE A 63 -1.98 -7.07 -10.12
N LEU A 64 -1.52 -6.05 -9.37
CA LEU A 64 -2.35 -4.91 -8.96
C LEU A 64 -2.97 -4.22 -10.18
N GLN A 65 -2.14 -3.85 -11.17
CA GLN A 65 -2.61 -3.15 -12.37
C GLN A 65 -3.57 -4.00 -13.20
N GLU A 66 -3.29 -5.30 -13.38
CA GLU A 66 -4.20 -6.23 -14.07
C GLU A 66 -5.55 -6.36 -13.34
N THR A 67 -5.52 -6.42 -12.01
CA THR A 67 -6.73 -6.46 -11.19
C THR A 67 -7.54 -5.16 -11.30
N ALA A 68 -6.86 -4.01 -11.27
CA ALA A 68 -7.48 -2.70 -11.43
C ALA A 68 -8.14 -2.55 -12.82
N ARG A 69 -7.47 -2.97 -13.90
CA ARG A 69 -8.04 -2.98 -15.26
C ARG A 69 -9.28 -3.85 -15.35
N ARG A 70 -9.24 -5.03 -14.75
CA ARG A 70 -10.39 -5.94 -14.71
C ARG A 70 -11.58 -5.31 -13.98
N ILE A 71 -11.34 -4.64 -12.85
CA ILE A 71 -12.39 -3.89 -12.13
C ILE A 71 -12.96 -2.79 -13.02
N ALA A 72 -12.10 -1.97 -13.64
CA ALA A 72 -12.55 -0.87 -14.50
C ALA A 72 -13.41 -1.35 -15.68
N LYS A 73 -13.02 -2.47 -16.29
CA LYS A 73 -13.79 -3.11 -17.35
C LYS A 73 -15.20 -3.52 -16.87
N VAL A 74 -15.29 -4.22 -15.74
CA VAL A 74 -16.58 -4.65 -15.18
C VAL A 74 -17.44 -3.45 -14.76
N SER A 75 -16.84 -2.39 -14.22
CA SER A 75 -17.54 -1.14 -13.91
C SER A 75 -18.15 -0.51 -15.16
N THR A 76 -17.38 -0.46 -16.26
CA THR A 76 -17.85 0.06 -17.55
C THR A 76 -18.98 -0.78 -18.13
N GLU A 77 -18.86 -2.12 -18.10
CA GLU A 77 -19.91 -3.06 -18.53
C GLU A 77 -21.20 -2.91 -17.69
N SER A 78 -21.07 -2.44 -16.45
CA SER A 78 -22.19 -2.19 -15.53
C SER A 78 -22.77 -0.77 -15.66
N GLY A 79 -22.32 0.02 -16.63
CA GLY A 79 -22.81 1.39 -16.89
C GLY A 79 -22.18 2.48 -16.01
N ILE A 80 -21.11 2.17 -15.27
CA ILE A 80 -20.33 3.15 -14.52
C ILE A 80 -19.26 3.73 -15.45
N ALA A 81 -19.29 5.05 -15.66
CA ALA A 81 -18.27 5.74 -16.45
C ALA A 81 -16.93 5.77 -15.70
N LEU A 82 -16.07 4.79 -15.96
CA LEU A 82 -14.73 4.68 -15.40
C LEU A 82 -13.71 4.51 -16.53
N ILE A 83 -12.72 5.39 -16.60
CA ILE A 83 -11.66 5.31 -17.60
C ILE A 83 -10.56 4.41 -17.04
N GLU A 84 -10.31 3.28 -17.69
CA GLU A 84 -9.37 2.25 -17.23
C GLU A 84 -7.97 2.81 -16.91
N ASP A 85 -7.39 3.56 -17.85
CA ASP A 85 -6.05 4.12 -17.67
C ASP A 85 -5.98 5.13 -16.52
N GLU A 86 -7.01 5.96 -16.35
CA GLU A 86 -7.07 6.93 -15.24
C GLU A 86 -7.18 6.20 -13.90
N TYR A 87 -8.02 5.16 -13.82
CA TYR A 87 -8.19 4.35 -12.62
C TYR A 87 -6.87 3.68 -12.21
N VAL A 88 -6.18 3.03 -13.16
CA VAL A 88 -4.88 2.39 -12.90
C VAL A 88 -3.84 3.42 -12.44
N GLN A 89 -3.83 4.62 -13.02
CA GLN A 89 -2.89 5.70 -12.66
C GLN A 89 -3.17 6.34 -11.29
N THR A 90 -4.32 6.07 -10.66
CA THR A 90 -4.57 6.51 -9.28
C THR A 90 -3.64 5.82 -8.28
N PHE A 91 -3.14 4.62 -8.62
CA PHE A 91 -2.24 3.83 -7.79
C PHE A 91 -0.77 4.19 -8.07
N ARG A 92 -0.22 5.08 -7.25
CA ARG A 92 1.09 5.71 -7.47
C ARG A 92 2.24 4.88 -6.92
N VAL A 93 3.22 4.54 -7.77
CA VAL A 93 4.28 3.55 -7.50
C VAL A 93 5.56 4.15 -6.94
N GLU A 94 5.65 5.48 -6.86
CA GLU A 94 6.85 6.26 -6.56
C GLU A 94 7.38 6.05 -5.14
N MET A 95 6.52 5.61 -4.21
CA MET A 95 6.90 5.30 -2.83
C MET A 95 7.25 3.83 -2.59
N MET A 96 7.08 2.93 -3.56
CA MET A 96 7.24 1.50 -3.33
C MET A 96 8.66 1.12 -2.88
N ASP A 97 9.71 1.58 -3.59
CA ASP A 97 11.10 1.28 -3.22
C ASP A 97 11.49 1.97 -1.90
N ALA A 98 11.08 3.23 -1.72
CA ALA A 98 11.30 3.98 -0.48
C ALA A 98 10.73 3.24 0.75
N VAL A 99 9.49 2.75 0.66
CA VAL A 99 8.84 1.98 1.72
C VAL A 99 9.52 0.63 1.93
N LEU A 100 9.89 -0.07 0.86
CA LEU A 100 10.61 -1.35 0.96
C LEU A 100 11.94 -1.18 1.73
N GLN A 101 12.74 -0.19 1.34
CA GLN A 101 14.03 0.08 1.98
C GLN A 101 13.85 0.55 3.41
N TRP A 102 12.82 1.35 3.68
CA TRP A 102 12.45 1.73 5.03
C TRP A 102 12.17 0.48 5.85
N CYS A 103 11.23 -0.38 5.48
CA CYS A 103 10.93 -1.61 6.21
C CYS A 103 12.17 -2.52 6.40
N LYS A 104 13.09 -2.55 5.43
CA LYS A 104 14.35 -3.32 5.49
C LYS A 104 15.44 -2.78 6.42
N GLY A 105 15.35 -1.54 6.92
CA GLY A 105 16.36 -1.01 7.85
C GLY A 105 16.90 0.37 7.53
N ALA A 106 16.65 0.89 6.34
CA ALA A 106 17.27 2.13 5.89
C ALA A 106 16.94 3.32 6.79
N LYS A 107 17.89 4.25 6.91
CA LYS A 107 17.71 5.49 7.68
C LYS A 107 16.82 6.46 6.91
N PHE A 108 16.10 7.33 7.62
CA PHE A 108 15.21 8.30 6.96
C PHE A 108 15.95 9.20 5.96
N ALA A 109 17.18 9.61 6.29
CA ALA A 109 18.03 10.39 5.39
C ALA A 109 18.44 9.64 4.11
N GLU A 110 18.43 8.30 4.11
CA GLU A 110 18.64 7.50 2.90
C GLU A 110 17.36 7.44 2.08
N ILE A 111 16.21 7.28 2.73
CA ILE A 111 14.90 7.33 2.06
C ILE A 111 14.69 8.65 1.32
N CYS A 112 15.01 9.79 1.95
CA CYS A 112 14.91 11.11 1.35
C CYS A 112 15.81 11.29 0.10
N LYS A 113 16.82 10.45 -0.09
CA LYS A 113 17.70 10.46 -1.27
C LYS A 113 17.22 9.55 -2.39
N LEU A 114 16.30 8.62 -2.11
CA LEU A 114 15.77 7.66 -3.07
C LEU A 114 14.61 8.22 -3.89
N THR A 115 14.00 9.31 -3.42
CA THR A 115 12.82 9.93 -4.03
C THR A 115 12.98 11.44 -4.10
N ASP A 116 12.28 12.07 -5.04
CA ASP A 116 12.15 13.52 -5.16
C ASP A 116 11.01 14.09 -4.30
N VAL A 117 10.28 13.23 -3.59
CA VAL A 117 9.17 13.59 -2.71
C VAL A 117 9.68 14.26 -1.43
N PHE A 118 9.05 15.36 -1.04
CA PHE A 118 9.39 16.09 0.19
C PHE A 118 9.22 15.22 1.44
N GLU A 119 10.03 15.48 2.47
CA GLU A 119 10.09 14.67 3.69
C GLU A 119 8.74 14.64 4.42
N GLY A 120 8.04 15.76 4.49
CA GLY A 120 6.71 15.84 5.09
C GLY A 120 5.69 14.95 4.37
N SER A 121 5.81 14.81 3.06
CA SER A 121 4.98 13.96 2.22
C SER A 121 5.28 12.47 2.41
N ILE A 122 6.56 12.12 2.57
CA ILE A 122 6.99 10.76 2.96
C ILE A 122 6.39 10.38 4.31
N ILE A 123 6.50 11.27 5.31
CA ILE A 123 5.95 11.04 6.66
C ILE A 123 4.43 10.87 6.60
N ARG A 124 3.72 11.70 5.84
CA ARG A 124 2.26 11.54 5.62
C ARG A 124 1.92 10.21 4.97
N CYS A 125 2.68 9.80 3.96
CA CYS A 125 2.51 8.50 3.31
C CYS A 125 2.67 7.35 4.31
N PHE A 126 3.70 7.38 5.17
CA PHE A 126 3.91 6.34 6.18
C PHE A 126 2.75 6.29 7.17
N ARG A 127 2.30 7.44 7.69
CA ARG A 127 1.15 7.48 8.63
C ARG A 127 -0.14 6.91 8.04
N ARG A 128 -0.44 7.22 6.77
CA ARG A 128 -1.59 6.64 6.08
C ARG A 128 -1.41 5.15 5.82
N LEU A 129 -0.19 4.73 5.48
CA LEU A 129 0.14 3.32 5.28
C LEU A 129 0.01 2.50 6.57
N GLN A 130 0.35 3.07 7.73
CA GLN A 130 0.13 2.43 9.03
C GLN A 130 -1.34 2.11 9.27
N GLU A 131 -2.21 3.08 8.97
CA GLU A 131 -3.65 2.88 9.13
C GLU A 131 -4.20 1.87 8.13
N LEU A 132 -3.76 1.91 6.87
CA LEU A 132 -4.11 0.89 5.89
C LEU A 132 -3.65 -0.51 6.34
N LEU A 133 -2.42 -0.66 6.82
CA LEU A 133 -1.91 -1.96 7.30
C LEU A 133 -2.73 -2.49 8.48
N ARG A 134 -3.14 -1.61 9.41
CA ARG A 134 -4.04 -1.97 10.52
C ARG A 134 -5.38 -2.48 10.00
N GLN A 135 -5.97 -1.78 9.03
CA GLN A 135 -7.24 -2.16 8.40
C GLN A 135 -7.13 -3.48 7.63
N MET A 136 -6.03 -3.70 6.92
CA MET A 136 -5.76 -4.98 6.24
C MET A 136 -5.62 -6.14 7.22
N GLY A 137 -4.99 -5.91 8.39
CA GLY A 137 -4.93 -6.90 9.47
C GLY A 137 -6.33 -7.24 10.00
N GLN A 138 -7.17 -6.23 10.27
CA GLN A 138 -8.56 -6.43 10.71
C GLN A 138 -9.41 -7.16 9.66
N ALA A 139 -9.24 -6.79 8.38
CA ALA A 139 -9.87 -7.47 7.25
C ALA A 139 -9.49 -8.96 7.17
N ALA A 140 -8.20 -9.29 7.33
CA ALA A 140 -7.70 -10.66 7.34
C ALA A 140 -8.26 -11.46 8.54
N HIS A 141 -8.30 -10.84 9.72
CA HIS A 141 -8.92 -11.41 10.92
C HIS A 141 -10.40 -11.74 10.70
N ALA A 142 -11.16 -10.81 10.10
CA ALA A 142 -12.59 -10.96 9.86
C ALA A 142 -12.96 -12.12 8.91
N ILE A 143 -12.01 -12.63 8.13
CA ILE A 143 -12.17 -13.82 7.27
C ILE A 143 -11.48 -15.07 7.82
N GLY A 144 -10.89 -14.99 9.02
CA GLY A 144 -10.19 -16.09 9.66
C GLY A 144 -8.86 -16.45 9.00
N ASN A 145 -8.22 -15.50 8.31
CA ASN A 145 -6.90 -15.71 7.71
C ASN A 145 -5.80 -15.17 8.62
N THR A 146 -5.41 -15.97 9.61
CA THR A 146 -4.38 -15.62 10.60
C THR A 146 -3.01 -15.38 9.97
N GLU A 147 -2.65 -16.09 8.90
CA GLU A 147 -1.36 -15.89 8.21
C GLU A 147 -1.25 -14.47 7.61
N LEU A 148 -2.32 -13.99 6.97
CA LEU A 148 -2.35 -12.62 6.45
C LEU A 148 -2.43 -11.57 7.57
N GLU A 149 -3.17 -11.85 8.64
CA GLU A 149 -3.24 -10.98 9.83
C GLU A 149 -1.85 -10.77 10.44
N GLU A 150 -1.10 -11.85 10.67
CA GLU A 150 0.28 -11.82 11.18
C GLU A 150 1.21 -11.09 10.21
N LYS A 151 1.07 -11.33 8.90
CA LYS A 151 1.88 -10.68 7.88
C LYS A 151 1.67 -9.16 7.83
N PHE A 152 0.42 -8.70 7.89
CA PHE A 152 0.11 -7.27 7.91
C PHE A 152 0.55 -6.61 9.23
N THR A 153 0.43 -7.33 10.35
CA THR A 153 0.94 -6.88 11.65
C THR A 153 2.46 -6.72 11.62
N ALA A 154 3.21 -7.70 11.11
CA ALA A 154 4.66 -7.60 10.96
C ALA A 154 5.06 -6.44 10.03
N SER A 155 4.31 -6.23 8.94
CA SER A 155 4.51 -5.11 8.02
C SER A 155 4.36 -3.75 8.74
N LEU A 156 3.36 -3.64 9.62
CA LEU A 156 3.10 -2.44 10.42
C LEU A 156 4.22 -2.17 11.43
N GLU A 157 4.71 -3.19 12.13
CA GLU A 157 5.81 -3.07 13.09
C GLU A 157 7.12 -2.60 12.41
N MET A 158 7.43 -3.14 11.23
CA MET A 158 8.58 -2.73 10.42
C MET A 158 8.49 -1.26 9.97
N LEU A 159 7.28 -0.76 9.74
CA LEU A 159 6.99 0.61 9.31
C LEU A 159 7.05 1.62 10.47
N ASP A 160 6.47 1.30 11.63
CA ASP A 160 6.24 2.24 12.74
C ASP A 160 7.51 2.71 13.47
N ARG A 161 8.58 1.89 13.50
CA ARG A 161 9.91 2.24 14.05
C ARG A 161 9.88 3.33 15.14
N PRO A 162 9.37 3.02 16.33
CA PRO A 162 9.01 4.03 17.35
C PRO A 162 10.17 4.92 17.82
N ASN A 163 11.43 4.52 17.60
CA ASN A 163 12.61 5.29 17.95
C ASN A 163 13.12 6.23 16.83
N THR A 164 12.29 6.56 15.83
CA THR A 164 12.71 7.37 14.68
C THR A 164 12.02 8.73 14.63
N VAL A 165 12.73 9.73 14.07
CA VAL A 165 12.29 11.14 13.98
C VAL A 165 10.93 11.30 13.29
N VAL A 166 10.56 10.34 12.43
CA VAL A 166 9.30 10.32 11.67
C VAL A 166 8.05 10.23 12.57
N PHE A 167 8.19 9.66 13.77
CA PHE A 167 7.06 9.28 14.62
C PHE A 167 7.04 9.95 16.00
N ASN A 168 7.83 11.02 16.19
CA ASN A 168 7.75 11.78 17.43
C ASN A 168 6.37 12.49 17.52
N PRO A 169 5.58 12.30 18.60
CA PRO A 169 4.34 13.03 18.79
C PRO A 169 4.59 14.54 18.68
N SER A 170 3.63 15.25 18.08
CA SER A 170 3.73 16.70 17.87
C SER A 170 4.04 17.44 19.17
N LEU A 171 4.78 18.55 19.10
CA LEU A 171 5.09 19.46 20.22
C LEU A 171 3.86 20.06 20.95
N TYR A 172 2.64 19.74 20.52
CA TYR A 172 1.37 20.23 21.07
C TYR A 172 0.59 19.16 21.86
N LEU A 173 1.21 18.02 22.16
CA LEU A 173 0.69 17.01 23.09
C LEU A 173 1.19 17.27 24.51
#